data_AF-A0A1K1T4C1-F1
#
_entry.id   AF-A0A1K1T4C1-F1
#
_cell.length_a   1.000
_cell.length_b   1.000
_cell.length_c   1.000
_cell.angle_alpha   90.00
_cell.angle_beta   90.00
_cell.angle_gamma   90.00
#
_symmetry.space_group_name_H-M   'P 1'
#
loop_
_entity.id
_entity.type
_entity.pdbx_description
1 polymer ?
#
loop_
_entity_poly.entity_id
_entity_poly.type
_entity_poly.pdbx_seq_one_letter_code
_entity_poly.pdbx_strand_id
1 'polypeptide(L)' 'MAILGMTRAEFAQRISVPSKTLDKWLAPAGTSDFRNMPDVVWAYVREILDWTKKRA' A
#
# COMPACT_ATOMS: atom_id res chain seq x y z
N MET A 1 9.71 -12.00 2.18
CA MET A 1 8.54 -11.14 1.88
C MET A 1 7.71 -11.03 3.14
N ALA A 2 7.60 -9.85 3.74
CA ALA A 2 6.74 -9.65 4.90
C ALA A 2 5.29 -9.55 4.43
N ILE A 3 4.51 -10.60 4.68
CA ILE A 3 3.06 -10.59 4.49
C ILE A 3 2.46 -9.94 5.72
N LEU A 4 2.02 -8.70 5.57
CA LEU A 4 1.09 -8.10 6.51
C LEU A 4 -0.21 -8.89 6.31
N GLY A 5 -0.59 -9.73 7.27
CA GLY A 5 -1.80 -10.55 7.23
C GLY A 5 -3.10 -9.74 7.29
N MET A 6 -3.15 -8.60 6.58
CA MET A 6 -4.27 -7.69 6.48
C MET A 6 -4.77 -7.65 5.04
N THR A 7 -6.07 -7.41 4.90
CA THR A 7 -6.69 -7.25 3.59
C THR A 7 -6.27 -5.93 2.92
N ARG A 8 -6.41 -5.85 1.59
CA ARG A 8 -6.16 -4.61 0.84
C ARG A 8 -6.96 -3.43 1.39
N ALA A 9 -8.18 -3.67 1.85
CA ALA A 9 -9.05 -2.66 2.43
C ALA A 9 -8.50 -2.13 3.77
N GLU A 10 -8.02 -3.01 4.64
CA GLU A 10 -7.37 -2.61 5.90
C GLU A 10 -6.07 -1.84 5.65
N PHE A 11 -5.27 -2.28 4.67
CA PHE A 11 -4.08 -1.54 4.28
C PHE A 11 -4.44 -0.14 3.79
N ALA A 12 -5.44 -0.02 2.90
CA ALA A 12 -5.91 1.26 2.39
C ALA A 12 -6.41 2.19 3.52
N GLN A 13 -7.20 1.66 4.46
CA GLN A 13 -7.64 2.42 5.64
C GLN A 13 -6.46 2.90 6.50
N ARG A 14 -5.43 2.07 6.67
CA ARG A 14 -4.26 2.39 7.49
C ARG A 14 -3.39 3.51 6.91
N ILE A 15 -3.23 3.55 5.59
CA ILE A 15 -2.58 4.69 4.88
C ILE A 15 -3.56 5.83 4.56
N SER A 16 -4.81 5.74 5.01
CA SER A 16 -5.87 6.72 4.74
C SER A 16 -6.08 7.02 3.25
N VAL A 17 -6.00 5.99 2.41
CA VAL A 17 -6.28 6.10 0.97
C VAL A 17 -7.51 5.29 0.58
N PRO A 18 -8.20 5.67 -0.52
CA PRO A 18 -9.30 4.86 -1.04
C PRO A 18 -8.79 3.50 -1.54
N SER A 19 -9.53 2.43 -1.26
CA SER A 19 -9.22 1.08 -1.75
C SER A 19 -9.12 1.00 -3.28
N LYS A 20 -9.90 1.83 -4.00
CA LYS A 20 -9.80 1.95 -5.47
C LYS A 20 -8.48 2.56 -5.93
N THR A 21 -7.91 3.49 -5.17
CA THR A 21 -6.59 4.07 -5.47
C THR A 21 -5.50 3.04 -5.26
N LEU A 22 -5.59 2.27 -4.17
CA LEU A 22 -4.67 1.16 -3.93
C LEU A 22 -4.75 0.09 -5.03
N ASP A 23 -5.96 -0.22 -5.49
CA ASP A 23 -6.18 -1.19 -6.59
C ASP A 23 -5.51 -0.72 -7.88
N LYS A 24 -5.62 0.58 -8.21
CA LYS A 24 -4.91 1.20 -9.35
C LYS A 24 -3.38 1.14 -9.21
N TRP A 25 -2.84 1.20 -7.99
CA TRP A 25 -1.39 1.05 -7.77
C TRP A 25 -0.93 -0.41 -7.86
N LEU A 26 -1.80 -1.35 -7.52
CA LEU A 26 -1.56 -2.79 -7.59
C LEU A 26 -1.90 -3.39 -8.96
N ALA A 27 -2.50 -2.60 -9.86
CA ALA A 27 -2.83 -3.03 -11.20
C ALA A 27 -1.56 -3.41 -11.98
N PRO A 28 -1.63 -4.37 -12.92
CA PRO A 28 -0.48 -4.75 -13.73
C PRO A 28 -0.05 -3.61 -14.64
N ALA A 29 1.26 -3.34 -14.67
CA ALA A 29 1.87 -2.36 -15.56
C ALA A 29 1.56 -2.72 -17.02
N GLY A 30 0.74 -1.90 -17.68
CA GLY A 30 0.20 -2.16 -19.03
C GLY A 30 -1.32 -2.02 -19.13
N THR A 31 -2.03 -1.95 -18.01
CA THR A 31 -3.46 -1.57 -17.99
C THR A 31 -3.63 -0.06 -17.80
N SER A 32 -4.65 0.53 -18.42
CA SER A 32 -4.98 1.97 -18.29
C SER A 32 -5.24 2.41 -16.85
N ASP A 33 -5.56 1.47 -15.97
CA ASP A 33 -5.80 1.73 -14.55
C ASP A 33 -4.52 1.77 -13.70
N PHE A 34 -3.38 1.31 -14.24
CA PHE A 34 -2.12 1.36 -13.52
C PHE A 34 -1.69 2.80 -13.24
N ARG A 35 -1.49 3.10 -11.96
CA ARG A 35 -0.82 4.32 -11.53
C ARG A 35 0.44 3.99 -10.77
N ASN A 36 1.49 4.76 -11.02
CA ASN A 36 2.62 4.78 -10.12
C ASN A 36 2.19 5.34 -8.75
N MET A 37 2.62 4.64 -7.70
CA MET A 37 2.45 5.10 -6.34
C MET A 37 3.41 6.28 -6.09
N PRO A 38 2.92 7.45 -5.61
CA PRO A 38 3.77 8.61 -5.35
C PRO A 38 4.81 8.33 -4.27
N ASP A 39 5.94 9.05 -4.31
CA ASP A 39 7.06 8.87 -3.38
C ASP A 39 6.64 9.07 -1.90
N VAL A 40 5.76 10.05 -1.65
CA VAL A 40 5.19 10.31 -0.32
C VAL A 40 4.40 9.12 0.24
N VAL A 41 3.70 8.38 -0.62
CA VAL A 41 2.94 7.19 -0.21
C VAL A 41 3.92 6.05 0.08
N TRP A 42 4.95 5.89 -0.74
CA TRP A 42 6.02 4.93 -0.49
C TRP A 42 6.72 5.16 0.85
N ALA A 43 6.99 6.41 1.22
CA ALA A 43 7.54 6.77 2.52
C ALA A 43 6.61 6.30 3.66
N TYR A 44 5.31 6.58 3.56
CA TYR A 44 4.31 6.13 4.53
C TYR A 44 4.25 4.60 4.67
N VAL A 45 4.22 3.87 3.54
CA VAL A 45 4.20 2.41 3.54
C VAL A 45 5.45 1.84 4.21
N ARG A 46 6.62 2.44 3.94
CA ARG A 46 7.89 2.04 4.52
C ARG A 46 7.93 2.27 6.03
N GLU A 47 7.40 3.39 6.51
CA GLU A 47 7.25 3.66 7.94
C GLU A 47 6.32 2.65 8.62
N ILE A 48 5.19 2.30 8.00
CA ILE A 48 4.26 1.29 8.53
C ILE A 48 4.92 -0.08 8.64
N LEU A 49 5.72 -0.45 7.64
CA LEU A 49 6.49 -1.70 7.65
C LEU A 49 7.54 -1.71 8.76
N ASP A 50 8.29 -0.62 8.94
CA ASP A 50 9.29 -0.48 10.02
C ASP A 50 8.64 -0.57 11.40
N TRP A 51 7.53 0.15 11.60
CA TRP A 51 6.73 0.10 12.83
C TRP A 51 6.19 -1.29 13.14
N THR A 52 5.73 -2.01 12.11
CA THR A 52 5.22 -3.38 12.27
C THR A 52 6.35 -4.33 12.67
N LYS A 53 7.54 -4.19 12.09
CA LYS A 53 8.71 -4.99 12.43
C LYS A 53 9.22 -4.73 13.86
N LYS A 54 9.17 -3.48 14.33
CA LYS A 54 9.54 -3.12 15.72
C LYS A 54 8.57 -3.67 16.77
N ARG A 55 7.33 -3.96 16.39
CA ARG A 55 6.29 -4.48 17.28
C ARG A 55 6.12 -6.01 17.22
N ALA A 56 6.86 -6.69 16.34
CA ALA A 56 6.79 -8.13 16.13
C ALA A 56 7.91 -8.89 16.85
#